data_AF-V9KTB9-F1
#
_entry.id   AF-V9KTB9-F1
#
_cell.length_a   1.000
_cell.length_b   1.000
_cell.length_c   1.000
_cell.angle_alpha   90.00
_cell.angle_beta   90.00
_cell.angle_gamma   90.00
#
_symmetry.space_group_name_H-M   'P 1'
#
loop_
_entity.id
_entity.type
_entity.pdbx_description
1 polymer ?
#
loop_
_entity_poly.entity_id
_entity_poly.type
_entity_poly.pdbx_seq_one_letter_code
_entity_poly.pdbx_strand_id
1 'polypeptide(L)'
;MAVSSACVDSAVSRSRELLSAGNGTDFERKLLISPKLLSKNDPPQIVKVPRSSVLDRLQSFLPQMAKANEDLRKQMEMTDSSQFDIENVEDCPDKLIEMNVAVFEMSDSNESGEEIVNSDEDSSQSEDEAFSEVTEANLKLPKPQGQKRKIEIISSNSTE
;
A
#
# COMPACT_ATOMS: atom_id res chain seq x y z
N MET A 1 -47.82 -34.57 48.78
CA MET A 1 -48.04 -33.90 47.48
C MET A 1 -46.78 -33.12 47.16
N ALA A 2 -46.02 -33.58 46.16
CA ALA A 2 -44.83 -32.91 45.68
C ALA A 2 -45.23 -31.70 44.83
N VAL A 3 -44.72 -30.51 45.16
CA VAL A 3 -44.86 -29.33 44.31
C VAL A 3 -43.71 -29.30 43.32
N SER A 4 -44.09 -29.30 42.05
CA SER A 4 -43.26 -29.39 40.86
C SER A 4 -42.33 -28.18 40.73
N SER A 5 -41.02 -28.44 40.61
CA SER A 5 -40.04 -27.45 40.16
C SER A 5 -40.05 -27.46 38.62
N ALA A 6 -40.80 -26.54 38.02
CA ALA A 6 -40.75 -26.31 36.59
C ALA A 6 -39.62 -25.32 36.26
N CYS A 7 -38.70 -25.77 35.41
CA CYS A 7 -37.60 -25.02 34.85
C CYS A 7 -38.07 -23.75 34.14
N VAL A 8 -37.37 -22.65 34.41
CA VAL A 8 -37.53 -21.40 33.67
C VAL A 8 -36.74 -21.55 32.37
N ASP A 9 -37.42 -21.92 31.28
CA ASP A 9 -36.85 -21.89 29.94
C ASP A 9 -36.61 -20.43 29.53
N SER A 10 -35.39 -19.94 29.79
CA SER A 10 -34.90 -18.72 29.19
C SER A 10 -34.57 -19.00 27.74
N ALA A 11 -35.32 -18.40 26.82
CA ALA A 11 -35.05 -18.47 25.39
C ALA A 11 -33.63 -17.94 25.11
N VAL A 12 -32.67 -18.85 24.99
CA VAL A 12 -31.31 -18.56 24.56
C VAL A 12 -31.39 -18.12 23.10
N SER A 13 -31.33 -16.80 22.88
CA SER A 13 -31.11 -16.23 21.56
C SER A 13 -29.76 -16.76 21.07
N ARG A 14 -29.78 -17.71 20.12
CA ARG A 14 -28.60 -18.40 19.55
C ARG A 14 -27.47 -17.45 19.15
N SER A 15 -27.80 -16.19 18.87
CA SER A 15 -26.87 -15.11 18.61
C SER A 15 -25.88 -14.86 19.76
N ARG A 16 -26.28 -14.94 21.04
CA ARG A 16 -25.34 -14.69 22.15
C ARG A 16 -24.30 -15.78 22.32
N GLU A 17 -24.68 -17.03 22.09
CA GLU A 17 -23.77 -18.17 22.22
C GLU A 17 -22.77 -18.22 21.05
N LEU A 18 -23.21 -17.89 19.82
CA LEU A 18 -22.33 -17.78 18.64
C LEU A 18 -21.39 -16.57 18.68
N LEU A 19 -21.76 -15.52 19.40
CA LEU A 19 -20.94 -14.31 19.55
C LEU A 19 -20.10 -14.32 20.85
N SER A 20 -20.30 -15.31 21.72
CA SER A 20 -19.49 -15.47 22.93
C SER A 20 -18.13 -16.00 22.53
N ALA A 21 -17.13 -15.12 22.48
CA ALA A 21 -15.73 -15.56 22.49
C ALA A 21 -15.54 -16.34 23.79
N GLY A 22 -15.31 -17.66 23.69
CA GLY A 22 -15.25 -18.54 24.84
C GLY A 22 -14.28 -18.03 25.91
N ASN A 23 -14.60 -18.24 27.19
CA ASN A 23 -13.84 -17.79 28.37
C ASN A 23 -12.43 -18.42 28.52
N GLY A 24 -11.83 -18.87 27.42
CA GLY A 24 -10.48 -19.41 27.36
C GLY A 24 -9.47 -18.28 27.43
N THR A 25 -8.82 -18.14 28.58
CA THR A 25 -7.77 -17.15 28.86
C THR A 25 -6.62 -17.14 27.83
N ASP A 26 -6.49 -18.19 27.02
CA ASP A 26 -5.46 -18.31 25.98
C ASP A 26 -5.81 -17.55 24.69
N PHE A 27 -7.09 -17.48 24.32
CA PHE A 27 -7.53 -16.73 23.14
C PHE A 27 -7.46 -15.22 23.40
N GLU A 28 -7.88 -14.79 24.59
CA GLU A 28 -7.77 -13.39 25.04
C GLU A 28 -6.31 -12.92 25.11
N ARG A 29 -5.38 -13.77 25.55
CA ARG A 29 -3.94 -13.47 25.56
C ARG A 29 -3.35 -13.36 24.16
N LYS A 30 -3.77 -14.23 23.22
CA LYS A 30 -3.35 -14.15 21.80
C LYS A 30 -3.90 -12.91 21.09
N LEU A 31 -5.08 -12.44 21.48
CA LEU A 31 -5.69 -11.23 20.94
C LEU A 31 -5.31 -9.95 21.71
N LEU A 32 -4.41 -10.03 22.71
CA LEU A 32 -4.03 -8.91 23.59
C LEU A 32 -5.23 -8.25 24.29
N ILE A 33 -6.36 -8.96 24.41
CA ILE A 33 -7.56 -8.51 25.12
C ILE A 33 -7.31 -8.77 26.60
N SER A 34 -6.43 -8.00 27.23
CA SER A 34 -6.27 -8.08 28.68
C SER A 34 -7.44 -7.35 29.35
N PRO A 35 -8.14 -7.96 30.33
CA PRO A 35 -9.27 -7.31 31.02
C PRO A 35 -8.87 -6.06 31.80
N LYS A 36 -7.57 -5.87 32.06
CA LYS A 36 -7.01 -4.64 32.65
C LYS A 36 -7.11 -3.42 31.74
N LEU A 37 -7.20 -3.61 30.42
CA LEU A 37 -7.38 -2.53 29.44
C LEU A 37 -8.86 -2.15 29.22
N LEU A 38 -9.80 -3.01 29.64
CA LEU A 38 -11.24 -2.75 29.55
C LEU A 38 -11.80 -2.02 30.79
N SER A 39 -10.97 -1.76 31.80
CA SER A 39 -11.39 -1.19 33.11
C SER A 39 -11.47 0.34 33.14
N LYS A 40 -11.35 1.04 32.01
CA LYS A 40 -11.49 2.51 31.94
C LYS A 40 -12.51 2.85 30.86
N ASN A 41 -13.51 3.65 31.21
CA ASN A 41 -14.52 4.20 30.29
C ASN A 41 -13.92 5.19 29.27
N ASP A 42 -12.63 5.09 28.98
CA ASP A 42 -11.94 5.96 28.05
C ASP A 42 -12.18 5.43 26.62
N PRO A 43 -12.69 6.25 25.71
CA PRO A 43 -12.87 5.85 24.32
C PRO A 43 -11.52 5.47 23.71
N PRO A 44 -11.47 4.51 22.76
CA PRO A 44 -10.24 4.16 22.08
C PRO A 44 -9.65 5.42 21.42
N GLN A 45 -8.38 5.68 21.69
CA GLN A 45 -7.68 6.82 21.11
C GLN A 45 -7.34 6.52 19.65
N ILE A 46 -8.30 6.75 18.76
CA ILE A 46 -8.12 6.62 17.32
C ILE A 46 -7.54 7.95 16.81
N VAL A 47 -6.24 7.97 16.54
CA VAL A 47 -5.56 9.13 15.95
C VAL A 47 -5.36 8.90 14.45
N LYS A 48 -5.43 9.97 13.65
CA LYS A 48 -5.06 9.90 12.23
C LYS A 48 -3.57 9.59 12.12
N VAL A 49 -3.23 8.59 11.32
CA VAL A 49 -1.83 8.29 11.01
C VAL A 49 -1.23 9.47 10.25
N PRO A 50 -0.04 9.97 10.64
CA PRO A 50 0.68 10.99 9.90
C PRO A 50 1.01 10.54 8.47
N ARG A 51 1.16 11.51 7.57
CA ARG A 51 1.57 11.26 6.19
C ARG A 51 3.02 10.77 6.17
N SER A 52 3.36 9.81 5.30
CA SER A 52 4.72 9.27 5.27
C SER A 52 5.70 10.21 4.57
N SER A 53 6.85 10.40 5.19
CA SER A 53 7.94 11.24 4.68
C SER A 53 8.47 10.76 3.33
N VAL A 54 8.44 9.45 3.08
CA VAL A 54 8.82 8.84 1.79
C VAL A 54 7.85 9.25 0.69
N LEU A 55 6.53 9.20 0.94
CA LEU A 55 5.54 9.59 -0.06
C LEU A 55 5.60 11.09 -0.36
N ASP A 56 5.97 11.91 0.63
CA ASP A 56 6.19 13.35 0.42
C ASP A 56 7.38 13.63 -0.49
N ARG A 57 8.50 12.92 -0.28
CA ARG A 57 9.68 13.01 -1.15
C ARG A 57 9.35 12.59 -2.57
N LEU A 58 8.66 11.45 -2.76
CA LEU A 58 8.21 10.99 -4.09
C LEU A 58 7.28 12.00 -4.77
N GLN A 59 6.36 12.60 -4.03
CA GLN A 59 5.48 13.63 -4.59
C GLN A 59 6.28 14.83 -5.12
N SER A 60 7.38 15.20 -4.47
CA SER A 60 8.25 16.29 -4.93
C SER A 60 9.20 15.90 -6.06
N PHE A 61 9.65 14.64 -6.09
CA PHE A 61 10.67 14.15 -7.02
C PHE A 61 10.11 13.90 -8.43
N LEU A 62 8.95 13.23 -8.53
CA LEU A 62 8.41 12.83 -9.83
C LEU A 62 8.15 14.02 -10.78
N PRO A 63 7.61 15.17 -10.32
CA PRO A 63 7.48 16.35 -11.17
C PRO A 63 8.83 16.92 -11.65
N GLN A 64 9.87 16.90 -10.79
CA GLN A 64 11.20 17.37 -11.16
C GLN A 64 11.85 16.45 -12.19
N MET A 65 11.73 15.14 -12.01
CA MET A 65 12.20 14.14 -12.97
C MET A 65 11.48 14.29 -14.32
N ALA A 66 10.15 14.45 -14.31
CA ALA A 66 9.38 14.66 -15.53
C ALA A 66 9.84 15.90 -16.30
N LYS A 67 10.08 17.01 -15.60
CA LYS A 67 10.62 18.23 -16.20
C LYS A 67 12.02 18.00 -16.79
N ALA A 68 12.92 17.37 -16.04
CA ALA A 68 14.27 17.07 -16.52
C ALA A 68 14.25 16.19 -17.78
N ASN A 69 13.33 15.22 -17.86
CA ASN A 69 13.16 14.39 -19.04
C ASN A 69 12.66 15.19 -20.26
N GLU A 70 11.75 16.14 -20.06
CA GLU A 70 11.29 17.03 -21.15
C GLU A 70 12.43 17.93 -21.65
N ASP A 71 13.20 18.51 -20.73
CA ASP A 71 14.34 19.36 -21.06
C ASP A 71 15.41 18.56 -21.81
N LEU A 72 15.72 17.34 -21.36
CA LEU A 72 16.64 16.41 -22.03
C LEU A 72 16.16 16.11 -23.46
N ARG A 73 14.87 15.79 -23.63
CA ARG A 73 14.30 15.51 -24.95
C ARG A 73 14.46 16.69 -25.91
N LYS A 74 14.18 17.91 -25.45
CA LYS A 74 14.37 19.13 -26.25
C LYS A 74 15.84 19.31 -26.66
N GLN A 75 16.78 19.04 -25.76
CA GLN A 75 18.21 19.13 -26.06
C GLN A 75 18.66 18.08 -27.08
N MET A 76 18.15 16.85 -26.98
CA MET A 76 18.41 15.78 -27.94
C MET A 76 17.87 16.09 -29.35
N GLU A 77 16.77 16.84 -29.45
CA GLU A 77 16.22 17.29 -30.74
C GLU A 77 17.06 18.41 -31.39
N MET A 78 17.76 19.21 -30.58
CA MET A 78 18.55 20.37 -31.06
C MET A 78 20.03 20.08 -31.28
N THR A 79 20.55 19.01 -30.67
CA THR A 79 21.99 18.73 -30.58
C THR A 79 22.31 17.37 -31.20
N ASP A 80 23.53 17.21 -31.69
CA ASP A 80 23.96 15.94 -32.28
C ASP A 80 23.93 14.79 -31.26
N SER A 81 23.49 13.61 -31.72
CA SER A 81 23.34 12.41 -30.89
C SER A 81 24.65 11.95 -30.23
N SER A 82 25.80 12.29 -30.82
CA SER A 82 27.13 11.96 -30.29
C SER A 82 27.42 12.59 -28.92
N GLN A 83 26.72 13.67 -28.53
CA GLN A 83 26.91 14.29 -27.20
C GLN A 83 26.18 13.54 -26.08
N PHE A 84 25.22 12.68 -26.43
CA PHE A 84 24.44 11.87 -25.48
C PHE A 84 24.81 10.38 -25.53
N ASP A 85 25.95 10.06 -26.13
CA ASP A 85 26.51 8.71 -26.12
C ASP A 85 27.08 8.40 -24.73
N ILE A 86 26.39 7.51 -24.01
CA ILE A 86 26.73 7.11 -22.64
C ILE A 86 27.82 6.03 -22.59
N GLU A 87 28.21 5.45 -23.73
CA GLU A 87 29.26 4.44 -23.83
C GLU A 87 30.63 5.06 -24.13
N ASN A 88 30.65 6.28 -24.69
CA ASN A 88 31.89 6.98 -25.03
C ASN A 88 32.60 7.57 -23.79
N VAL A 89 33.53 6.80 -23.22
CA VAL A 89 34.33 7.16 -22.04
C VAL A 89 35.73 7.69 -22.38
N GLU A 90 36.11 7.76 -23.66
CA GLU A 90 37.50 8.07 -24.06
C GLU A 90 37.92 9.50 -23.71
N ASP A 91 37.00 10.46 -23.80
CA ASP A 91 37.30 11.89 -23.65
C ASP A 91 36.97 12.45 -22.25
N CYS A 92 36.28 11.69 -21.38
CA CYS A 92 35.78 12.16 -20.08
C CYS A 92 35.66 11.01 -19.06
N PRO A 93 36.76 10.52 -18.47
CA PRO A 93 36.74 9.41 -17.51
C PRO A 93 35.96 9.74 -16.22
N ASP A 94 35.73 11.03 -15.93
CA ASP A 94 35.03 11.49 -14.73
C ASP A 94 33.49 11.53 -14.90
N LYS A 95 32.97 11.38 -16.13
CA LYS A 95 31.51 11.36 -16.40
C LYS A 95 30.95 9.95 -16.28
N LEU A 96 31.11 9.37 -15.10
CA LEU A 96 30.53 8.07 -14.77
C LEU A 96 29.17 8.28 -14.10
N ILE A 97 28.14 7.64 -14.63
CA ILE A 97 26.80 7.65 -14.03
C ILE A 97 26.75 6.50 -13.02
N GLU A 98 26.97 6.80 -11.74
CA GLU A 98 26.81 5.84 -10.65
C GLU A 98 25.33 5.73 -10.27
N MET A 99 24.75 4.54 -10.43
CA MET A 99 23.37 4.28 -10.06
C MET A 99 23.32 3.70 -8.64
N ASN A 100 22.97 4.55 -7.67
CA ASN A 100 22.67 4.08 -6.31
C ASN A 100 21.29 3.40 -6.30
N VAL A 101 21.26 2.06 -6.30
CA VAL A 101 20.03 1.24 -6.25
C VAL A 101 19.54 1.01 -4.80
N ALA A 102 20.03 1.80 -3.84
CA ALA A 102 19.56 1.70 -2.47
C ALA A 102 18.08 2.11 -2.40
N VAL A 103 17.22 1.17 -2.05
CA VAL A 103 15.81 1.40 -1.73
C VAL A 103 15.78 2.23 -0.44
N PHE A 104 15.81 3.56 -0.59
CA PHE A 104 15.67 4.61 0.44
C PHE A 104 16.17 4.21 1.83
N GLU A 105 17.43 4.52 2.17
CA GLU A 105 17.83 4.57 3.57
C GLU A 105 16.90 5.54 4.30
N MET A 106 16.14 4.99 5.26
CA MET A 106 15.28 5.72 6.18
C MET A 106 16.13 6.58 7.13
N SER A 107 16.83 7.56 6.59
CA SER A 107 17.41 8.65 7.36
C SER A 107 16.24 9.51 7.83
N ASP A 108 15.57 9.11 8.92
CA ASP A 108 14.76 9.95 9.83
C ASP A 108 14.03 9.07 10.89
N SER A 109 14.74 8.31 11.72
CA SER A 109 14.27 8.00 13.08
C SER A 109 15.42 7.61 14.00
N ASN A 110 15.68 8.50 14.95
CA ASN A 110 16.60 8.31 16.04
C ASN A 110 15.95 7.43 17.14
N GLU A 111 15.30 6.33 16.76
CA GLU A 111 14.66 5.38 17.68
C GLU A 111 15.52 4.13 17.75
N SER A 112 16.09 3.91 18.94
CA SER A 112 16.92 2.76 19.29
C SER A 112 16.05 1.50 19.37
N GLY A 113 15.62 1.00 18.22
CA GLY A 113 14.96 -0.29 18.06
C GLY A 113 15.90 -1.24 17.33
N GLU A 114 16.21 -2.36 17.96
CA GLU A 114 16.99 -3.45 17.39
C GLU A 114 16.32 -4.02 16.12
N GLU A 115 16.78 -3.55 14.95
CA GLU A 115 16.40 -4.04 13.63
C GLU A 115 16.95 -5.47 13.44
N ILE A 116 16.14 -6.47 13.74
CA ILE A 116 16.40 -7.88 13.37
C ILE A 116 16.12 -8.03 11.87
N VAL A 117 17.18 -7.88 11.07
CA VAL A 117 17.19 -8.26 9.66
C VAL A 117 17.11 -9.78 9.52
N ASN A 118 15.90 -10.33 9.46
CA ASN A 118 15.71 -11.69 8.97
C ASN A 118 15.79 -11.67 7.44
N SER A 119 17.01 -11.85 6.92
CA SER A 119 17.23 -12.23 5.52
C SER A 119 16.88 -13.71 5.33
N ASP A 120 15.59 -14.03 5.34
CA ASP A 120 15.11 -15.30 4.81
C ASP A 120 14.96 -15.15 3.30
N GLU A 121 16.03 -15.53 2.61
CA GLU A 121 16.08 -15.73 1.17
C GLU A 121 15.38 -17.03 0.80
N ASP A 122 14.09 -16.95 0.45
CA ASP A 122 13.47 -17.90 -0.47
C ASP A 122 12.17 -17.33 -1.05
N SER A 123 12.26 -16.70 -2.24
CA SER A 123 11.20 -16.82 -3.24
C SER A 123 11.76 -16.36 -4.60
N SER A 124 12.63 -17.19 -5.17
CA SER A 124 12.80 -17.20 -6.62
C SER A 124 11.58 -17.87 -7.25
N GLN A 125 10.44 -17.19 -7.23
CA GLN A 125 9.32 -17.54 -8.08
C GLN A 125 9.40 -16.63 -9.31
N SER A 126 10.19 -17.08 -10.27
CA SER A 126 10.18 -16.53 -11.62
C SER A 126 8.82 -16.84 -12.23
N GLU A 127 7.86 -15.95 -12.00
CA GLU A 127 6.70 -15.82 -12.86
C GLU A 127 7.25 -15.31 -14.20
N ASP A 128 7.64 -16.22 -15.09
CA ASP A 128 7.79 -15.93 -16.53
C ASP A 128 6.38 -15.67 -17.10
N GLU A 129 5.69 -14.67 -16.55
CA GLU A 129 4.51 -14.08 -17.12
C GLU A 129 5.03 -13.14 -18.19
N ALA A 130 5.26 -13.71 -19.38
CA ALA A 130 5.50 -12.93 -20.59
C ALA A 130 4.48 -11.79 -20.62
N PHE A 131 4.97 -10.56 -20.42
CA PHE A 131 4.17 -9.33 -20.52
C PHE A 131 3.75 -9.16 -21.99
N SER A 132 2.72 -9.93 -22.38
CA SER A 132 2.08 -9.81 -23.67
C SER A 132 1.28 -8.52 -23.71
N GLU A 133 1.18 -7.94 -24.91
CA GLU A 133 0.44 -6.71 -25.15
C GLU A 133 -1.00 -6.83 -24.63
N VAL A 134 -1.40 -5.89 -23.77
CA VAL A 134 -2.73 -5.85 -23.19
C VAL A 134 -3.72 -5.38 -24.26
N THR A 135 -4.32 -6.33 -24.96
CA THR A 135 -5.41 -6.09 -25.92
C THR A 135 -6.77 -6.13 -25.22
N GLU A 136 -7.80 -5.58 -25.86
CA GLU A 136 -9.19 -5.61 -25.36
C GLU A 136 -9.71 -7.04 -25.06
N ALA A 137 -9.12 -8.06 -25.68
CA ALA A 137 -9.44 -9.46 -25.47
C ALA A 137 -8.85 -10.05 -24.17
N ASN A 138 -7.78 -9.45 -23.63
CA ASN A 138 -7.07 -9.93 -22.44
C ASN A 138 -7.57 -9.27 -21.14
N LEU A 139 -8.42 -8.25 -21.24
CA LEU A 139 -8.99 -7.54 -20.10
C LEU A 139 -10.12 -8.34 -19.44
N LYS A 140 -9.86 -8.93 -18.26
CA LYS A 140 -10.89 -9.52 -17.39
C LYS A 140 -11.72 -8.42 -16.72
N LEU A 141 -12.70 -7.86 -17.45
CA LEU A 141 -13.69 -6.96 -16.86
C LEU A 141 -14.72 -7.75 -16.03
N PRO A 142 -15.12 -7.27 -14.84
CA PRO A 142 -16.21 -7.86 -14.09
C PRO A 142 -17.50 -7.83 -14.92
N LYS A 143 -18.25 -8.93 -14.90
CA LYS A 143 -19.49 -9.08 -15.69
C LYS A 143 -20.42 -7.88 -15.40
N PRO A 144 -20.94 -7.20 -16.44
CA PRO A 144 -21.80 -6.04 -16.25
C PRO A 144 -23.09 -6.47 -15.55
N GLN A 145 -23.21 -6.14 -14.27
CA GLN A 145 -24.45 -6.34 -13.53
C GLN A 145 -25.46 -5.25 -13.93
N GLY A 146 -26.27 -5.55 -14.95
CA GLY A 146 -27.62 -5.01 -15.21
C GLY A 146 -27.85 -3.49 -15.36
N GLN A 147 -27.08 -2.62 -14.73
CA GLN A 147 -27.24 -1.18 -14.74
C GLN A 147 -26.11 -0.54 -15.54
N LYS A 148 -26.44 -0.11 -16.76
CA LYS A 148 -25.57 0.73 -17.58
C LYS A 148 -25.45 2.09 -16.88
N ARG A 149 -24.25 2.44 -16.40
CA ARG A 149 -23.98 3.79 -15.88
C ARG A 149 -23.92 4.76 -17.06
N LYS A 150 -24.64 5.87 -16.98
CA LYS A 150 -24.64 6.92 -18.00
C LYS A 150 -23.48 7.86 -17.70
N ILE A 151 -22.48 7.90 -18.59
CA ILE A 151 -21.36 8.85 -18.52
C ILE A 151 -21.74 10.03 -19.41
N GLU A 152 -21.65 11.25 -18.88
CA GLU A 152 -21.92 12.50 -19.59
C GLU A 152 -20.65 13.35 -19.61
N ILE A 153 -20.35 13.94 -20.76
CA ILE A 153 -19.18 14.80 -20.96
C ILE A 153 -19.59 16.21 -20.59
N ILE A 154 -19.02 16.76 -19.52
CA ILE A 154 -19.24 18.15 -19.11
C ILE A 154 -18.22 19.01 -19.85
N SER A 155 -18.62 19.55 -21.01
CA SER A 155 -17.85 20.59 -21.69
C SER A 155 -17.84 21.83 -20.81
N SER A 156 -16.71 22.15 -20.18
CA SER A 156 -16.51 23.43 -19.53
C SER A 156 -16.34 24.47 -20.63
N ASN A 157 -17.41 25.19 -20.95
CA ASN A 157 -17.28 26.38 -21.76
C ASN A 157 -16.49 27.40 -20.94
N SER A 158 -15.22 27.59 -21.26
CA SER A 158 -14.46 28.77 -20.85
C SER A 158 -15.09 29.97 -21.53
N THR A 159 -15.97 30.68 -20.82
CA THR A 159 -16.37 32.04 -21.19
C THR A 159 -15.18 32.97 -21.01
N GLU A 160 -14.92 33.76 -22.05
CA GLU A 160 -13.99 34.90 -22.12
C GLU A 160 -13.98 35.81 -20.89
#